data_AF-A0A1L7XUK5-F1
#
_entry.id   AF-A0A1L7XUK5-F1
#
_cell.length_a   1.000
_cell.length_b   1.000
_cell.length_c   1.000
_cell.angle_alpha   90.00
_cell.angle_beta   90.00
_cell.angle_gamma   90.00
#
_symmetry.space_group_name_H-M   'P 1'
#
loop_
_entity.id
_entity.type
_entity.pdbx_description
1 polymer ?
#
loop_
_entity_poly.entity_id
_entity_poly.type
_entity_poly.pdbx_seq_one_letter_code
_entity_poly.pdbx_strand_id
1 'polypeptide(L)'
;MAGIELPKTQHFKPPGFREVDPQSIQRACRKDEDIINADQLKERPHSVNWEDVYFCDEFHFGVGTQTTRRIKRRRGRKSRDKASNVHRKKVTSKDTKAKAREEDYLKLINVFCIVGKNYRRAIAYEVPNSVGKMTSKVYIDILDQLRGDLQGITLWQDKDSAHDSKATTDWAKKHGIKLLTSPGNSPDLSIIESMAHPIKKKFHSRRCASQSVALERFREVFREYTD
;
A
#
# COMPACT_ATOMS: atom_id res chain seq x y z
N MET A 1 7.48 -11.27 44.35
CA MET A 1 8.03 -10.41 43.28
C MET A 1 6.87 -9.76 42.56
N ALA A 2 6.83 -8.43 42.56
CA ALA A 2 5.71 -7.63 42.08
C ALA A 2 5.66 -7.63 40.54
N GLY A 3 4.53 -8.06 39.98
CA GLY A 3 4.26 -7.98 38.55
C GLY A 3 3.90 -6.55 38.16
N ILE A 4 4.48 -6.07 37.06
CA ILE A 4 4.23 -4.73 36.51
C ILE A 4 2.84 -4.74 35.86
N GLU A 5 1.99 -3.80 36.26
CA GLU A 5 0.65 -3.61 35.71
C GLU A 5 0.73 -2.80 34.40
N LEU A 6 0.33 -3.39 33.27
CA LEU A 6 0.22 -2.68 31.99
C LEU A 6 -1.15 -1.98 31.89
N PRO A 7 -1.22 -0.77 31.31
CA PRO A 7 -2.46 -0.01 31.22
C PRO A 7 -3.49 -0.71 30.32
N LYS A 8 -4.72 -0.81 30.83
CA LYS A 8 -5.86 -1.46 30.19
C LYS A 8 -6.24 -0.76 28.88
N THR A 9 -6.01 -1.40 27.74
CA THR A 9 -6.69 -1.04 26.49
C THR A 9 -8.15 -1.47 26.55
N GLN A 10 -9.05 -0.50 26.54
CA GLN A 10 -10.49 -0.69 26.67
C GLN A 10 -11.09 -1.20 25.34
N HIS A 11 -11.14 -2.52 25.15
CA HIS A 11 -11.92 -3.14 24.08
C HIS A 11 -13.19 -3.77 24.64
N PHE A 12 -14.34 -3.25 24.20
CA PHE A 12 -15.69 -3.75 24.49
C PHE A 12 -15.82 -5.24 24.12
N LYS A 13 -15.96 -6.11 25.13
CA LYS A 13 -16.54 -7.48 25.13
C LYS A 13 -16.79 -7.91 26.60
N PRO A 14 -17.75 -8.81 26.89
CA PRO A 14 -18.41 -8.90 28.20
C PRO A 14 -17.48 -9.38 29.33
N PRO A 15 -17.77 -9.01 30.60
CA PRO A 15 -16.89 -9.28 31.73
C PRO A 15 -16.92 -10.76 32.14
N GLY A 16 -15.76 -11.40 32.12
CA GLY A 16 -15.54 -12.74 32.64
C GLY A 16 -14.09 -13.17 32.43
N PHE A 17 -13.45 -13.75 33.46
CA PHE A 17 -12.15 -14.40 33.30
C PHE A 17 -12.34 -15.69 32.51
N ARG A 18 -11.56 -15.86 31.44
CA ARG A 18 -11.37 -17.15 30.79
C ARG A 18 -9.96 -17.60 31.06
N GLU A 19 -9.77 -18.84 31.50
CA GLU A 19 -8.48 -19.50 31.33
C GLU A 19 -8.25 -19.65 29.84
N VAL A 20 -7.21 -18.97 29.36
CA VAL A 20 -6.81 -19.03 27.95
C VAL A 20 -5.79 -20.16 27.87
N ASP A 21 -6.11 -21.20 27.11
CA ASP A 21 -5.22 -22.34 26.95
C ASP A 21 -3.89 -21.88 26.29
N PRO A 22 -2.73 -22.23 26.87
CA PRO A 22 -1.43 -21.82 26.33
C PRO A 22 -1.23 -22.21 24.86
N GLN A 23 -1.84 -23.31 24.39
CA GLN A 23 -1.79 -23.69 22.98
C GLN A 23 -2.64 -22.77 22.08
N SER A 24 -3.76 -22.26 22.56
CA SER A 24 -4.59 -21.31 21.82
C SER A 24 -3.98 -19.92 21.80
N ILE A 25 -3.27 -19.50 22.85
CA ILE A 25 -2.38 -18.33 22.81
C ILE A 25 -1.27 -18.56 21.79
N GLN A 26 -0.55 -19.69 21.84
CA GLN A 26 0.51 -19.99 20.87
C GLN A 26 -0.01 -20.06 19.44
N ARG A 27 -1.22 -20.57 19.18
CA ARG A 27 -1.82 -20.59 17.84
C ARG A 27 -2.27 -19.21 17.36
N ALA A 28 -2.76 -18.35 18.28
CA ALA A 28 -3.10 -16.96 17.98
C ALA A 28 -1.83 -16.14 17.68
N CYS A 29 -0.81 -16.26 18.54
CA CYS A 29 0.49 -15.62 18.39
C CYS A 29 1.37 -16.27 17.31
N ARG A 30 1.04 -17.47 16.80
CA ARG A 30 1.74 -18.08 15.65
C ARG A 30 1.60 -17.26 14.36
N LYS A 31 0.59 -16.38 14.32
CA LYS A 31 0.31 -15.50 13.18
C LYS A 31 0.73 -14.05 13.40
N ASP A 32 0.97 -13.66 14.65
CA ASP A 32 1.41 -12.32 15.03
C ASP A 32 2.92 -12.35 15.22
N GLU A 33 3.60 -12.42 14.07
CA GLU A 33 5.04 -12.20 13.95
C GLU A 33 5.35 -10.70 14.12
N ASP A 34 5.44 -10.24 15.38
CA ASP A 34 6.41 -9.19 15.75
C ASP A 34 7.88 -9.68 15.56
N ILE A 35 8.02 -10.93 15.12
CA ILE A 35 9.25 -11.69 14.83
C ILE A 35 10.08 -11.04 13.70
N ILE A 36 9.46 -10.37 12.71
CA ILE A 36 10.23 -9.76 11.62
C ILE A 36 11.08 -8.59 12.11
N ASN A 37 10.57 -7.77 13.04
CA ASN A 37 11.39 -6.70 13.63
C ASN A 37 12.51 -7.26 14.50
N ALA A 38 12.24 -8.29 15.30
CA ALA A 38 13.26 -8.86 16.19
C ALA A 38 14.36 -9.64 15.45
N ASP A 39 14.04 -10.34 14.36
CA ASP A 39 15.00 -11.15 13.62
C ASP A 39 15.75 -10.36 12.55
N GLN A 40 15.09 -9.43 11.85
CA GLN A 40 15.80 -8.56 10.91
C GLN A 40 16.73 -7.58 11.61
N LEU A 41 16.44 -7.12 12.84
CA LEU A 41 17.41 -6.32 13.61
C LEU A 41 18.61 -7.12 14.09
N LYS A 42 18.51 -8.45 14.24
CA LYS A 42 19.68 -9.31 14.52
C LYS A 42 20.54 -9.48 13.27
N GLU A 43 19.93 -9.66 12.10
CA GLU A 43 20.64 -9.82 10.82
C GLU A 43 21.18 -8.48 10.28
N ARG A 44 20.43 -7.39 10.50
CA ARG A 44 20.66 -6.04 9.97
C ARG A 44 20.59 -4.98 11.08
N PRO A 45 21.53 -4.99 12.05
CA PRO A 45 21.48 -4.11 13.22
C PRO A 45 21.78 -2.64 12.91
N HIS A 46 22.48 -2.35 11.81
CA HIS A 46 22.89 -0.99 11.45
C HIS A 46 22.32 -0.58 10.08
N SER A 47 22.18 0.72 9.85
CA SER A 47 21.64 1.27 8.59
C SER A 47 22.41 0.80 7.34
N VAL A 48 23.72 0.61 7.45
CA VAL A 48 24.57 0.08 6.36
C VAL A 48 24.18 -1.34 5.94
N ASN A 49 23.58 -2.11 6.87
CA ASN A 49 23.06 -3.44 6.58
C ASN A 49 21.69 -3.40 5.91
N TRP A 50 21.12 -2.23 5.59
CA TRP A 50 19.86 -2.10 4.85
C TRP A 50 20.08 -1.57 3.43
N GLU A 51 21.33 -1.35 3.02
CA GLU A 51 21.66 -0.74 1.73
C GLU A 51 21.35 -1.63 0.52
N ASP A 52 21.37 -2.95 0.72
CA ASP A 52 20.96 -3.97 -0.26
C ASP A 52 19.45 -4.29 -0.18
N VAL A 53 18.65 -3.52 0.57
CA VAL A 53 17.20 -3.72 0.69
C VAL A 53 16.47 -2.70 -0.17
N TYR A 54 15.70 -3.21 -1.14
CA TYR A 54 14.86 -2.38 -1.99
C TYR A 54 13.40 -2.60 -1.59
N PHE A 55 12.69 -1.53 -1.28
CA PHE A 55 11.29 -1.54 -0.90
C PHE A 55 10.43 -1.44 -2.14
N CYS A 56 9.32 -2.17 -2.19
CA CYS A 56 8.35 -2.08 -3.27
C CYS A 56 6.90 -1.94 -2.79
N ASP A 57 6.08 -1.26 -3.59
CA ASP A 57 4.66 -1.05 -3.33
C ASP A 57 3.92 -0.60 -4.60
N GLU A 58 2.59 -0.68 -4.58
CA GLU A 58 1.70 -0.25 -5.66
C GLU A 58 1.09 1.13 -5.40
N PHE A 59 1.24 2.01 -6.40
CA PHE A 59 0.50 3.25 -6.46
C PHE A 59 -0.66 3.20 -7.45
N HIS A 60 -1.79 3.74 -7.02
CA HIS A 60 -2.98 3.92 -7.84
C HIS A 60 -3.36 5.39 -7.90
N PHE A 61 -3.42 5.96 -9.11
CA PHE A 61 -3.85 7.35 -9.33
C PHE A 61 -5.03 7.44 -10.28
N GLY A 62 -6.03 8.24 -9.92
CA GLY A 62 -7.13 8.54 -10.84
C GLY A 62 -6.78 9.62 -11.84
N VAL A 63 -7.09 9.35 -13.10
CA VAL A 63 -7.04 10.26 -14.24
C VAL A 63 -8.36 11.02 -14.31
N GLY A 64 -8.28 12.35 -14.34
CA GLY A 64 -9.45 13.23 -14.38
C GLY A 64 -9.61 14.09 -13.12
N THR A 65 -10.76 14.75 -12.98
CA THR A 65 -11.00 15.71 -11.90
C THR A 65 -11.28 14.99 -10.58
N GLN A 66 -10.24 14.62 -9.83
CA GLN A 66 -10.35 14.19 -8.42
C GLN A 66 -10.55 15.38 -7.47
N THR A 67 -11.43 16.31 -7.82
CA THR A 67 -11.84 17.34 -6.85
C THR A 67 -13.14 16.91 -6.22
N THR A 68 -13.10 16.55 -4.94
CA THR A 68 -14.25 16.74 -4.05
C THR A 68 -14.63 18.21 -4.18
N ARG A 69 -15.74 18.50 -4.87
CA ARG A 69 -16.20 19.88 -5.01
C ARG A 69 -16.49 20.41 -3.59
N ARG A 70 -15.55 21.17 -3.00
CA ARG A 70 -15.80 21.94 -1.78
C ARG A 70 -16.73 23.09 -2.13
N ILE A 71 -18.01 22.79 -2.28
CA ILE A 71 -19.06 23.78 -2.49
C ILE A 71 -19.26 24.49 -1.14
N LYS A 72 -18.50 25.56 -0.90
CA LYS A 72 -18.77 26.49 0.21
C LYS A 72 -20.08 27.24 -0.11
N ARG A 73 -21.07 27.16 0.77
CA ARG A 73 -22.38 27.84 0.61
C ARG A 73 -22.45 29.03 1.54
N ARG A 74 -22.94 30.18 1.06
CA ARG A 74 -23.36 31.28 1.93
C ARG A 74 -24.71 30.94 2.58
N ARG A 75 -24.86 31.23 3.87
CA ARG A 75 -26.08 30.97 4.66
C ARG A 75 -27.27 31.74 4.03
N GLY A 76 -28.44 31.09 3.92
CA GLY A 76 -29.71 31.77 3.58
C GLY A 76 -30.23 31.73 2.13
N ARG A 77 -29.56 31.06 1.16
CA ARG A 77 -30.10 30.98 -0.21
C ARG A 77 -31.08 29.81 -0.39
N LYS A 78 -32.23 30.08 -1.04
CA LYS A 78 -33.26 29.09 -1.43
C LYS A 78 -32.72 27.91 -2.26
N SER A 79 -31.61 28.09 -2.97
CA SER A 79 -30.94 27.03 -3.72
C SER A 79 -30.26 25.97 -2.85
N ARG A 80 -30.12 26.20 -1.54
CA ARG A 80 -29.43 25.30 -0.61
C ARG A 80 -30.06 23.92 -0.53
N ASP A 81 -31.38 23.88 -0.59
CA ASP A 81 -32.20 22.68 -0.33
C ASP A 81 -32.72 22.04 -1.63
N LYS A 82 -32.24 22.51 -2.80
CA LYS A 82 -32.49 21.83 -4.09
C LYS A 82 -31.89 20.42 -4.04
N ALA A 83 -32.60 19.42 -4.55
CA ALA A 83 -32.17 18.01 -4.52
C ALA A 83 -30.78 17.78 -5.15
N SER A 84 -30.45 18.50 -6.23
CA SER A 84 -29.12 18.49 -6.87
C SER A 84 -27.99 19.06 -5.99
N ASN A 85 -28.35 19.74 -4.90
CA ASN A 85 -27.46 20.41 -3.96
C ASN A 85 -27.45 19.74 -2.58
N VAL A 86 -28.05 18.57 -2.35
CA VAL A 86 -27.95 17.89 -1.05
C VAL A 86 -26.84 16.84 -1.12
N HIS A 87 -25.78 16.99 -0.29
CA HIS A 87 -24.78 15.94 -0.14
C HIS A 87 -25.45 14.75 0.56
N ARG A 88 -25.74 13.67 -0.19
CA ARG A 88 -26.17 12.41 0.43
C ARG A 88 -24.95 11.65 0.94
N LYS A 89 -25.00 11.36 2.24
CA LYS A 89 -24.20 10.45 3.07
C LYS A 89 -22.69 10.74 3.14
N LYS A 90 -22.13 10.54 4.32
CA LYS A 90 -20.69 10.44 4.55
C LYS A 90 -20.21 9.23 3.74
N VAL A 91 -19.58 9.48 2.59
CA VAL A 91 -19.09 8.42 1.71
C VAL A 91 -18.04 7.63 2.48
N THR A 92 -18.34 6.38 2.80
CA THR A 92 -17.37 5.46 3.41
C THR A 92 -16.42 4.94 2.33
N SER A 93 -15.25 4.41 2.71
CA SER A 93 -14.34 3.76 1.76
C SER A 93 -15.01 2.65 0.95
N LYS A 94 -16.03 2.01 1.53
CA LYS A 94 -16.88 1.01 0.88
C LYS A 94 -17.81 1.62 -0.16
N ASP A 95 -18.38 2.80 0.11
CA ASP A 95 -19.20 3.54 -0.84
C ASP A 95 -18.35 4.09 -2.00
N THR A 96 -17.11 4.51 -1.75
CA THR A 96 -16.17 4.93 -2.81
C THR A 96 -15.74 3.76 -3.68
N LYS A 97 -15.59 2.55 -3.12
CA LYS A 97 -15.28 1.32 -3.88
C LYS A 97 -16.49 0.73 -4.60
N ALA A 98 -17.69 0.88 -4.06
CA ALA A 98 -18.94 0.46 -4.70
C ALA A 98 -19.32 1.43 -5.83
N LYS A 99 -19.23 2.74 -5.55
CA LYS A 99 -19.10 3.78 -6.56
C LYS A 99 -17.68 3.83 -7.16
N ALA A 100 -17.05 2.69 -7.41
CA ALA A 100 -15.97 2.57 -8.39
C ALA A 100 -16.30 1.46 -9.40
N ARG A 101 -17.51 0.87 -9.30
CA ARG A 101 -17.96 -0.33 -10.05
C ARG A 101 -19.13 -0.09 -11.01
N GLU A 102 -19.96 0.94 -10.80
CA GLU A 102 -20.92 1.51 -11.78
C GLU A 102 -20.26 2.22 -13.00
N GLU A 103 -20.07 1.49 -14.10
CA GLU A 103 -20.04 1.85 -15.54
C GLU A 103 -19.34 3.11 -16.11
N ASP A 104 -18.94 4.13 -15.34
CA ASP A 104 -18.36 5.39 -15.87
C ASP A 104 -17.24 5.97 -14.99
N TYR A 105 -16.30 5.13 -14.53
CA TYR A 105 -15.27 5.54 -13.57
C TYR A 105 -14.03 6.23 -14.12
N LEU A 106 -13.48 7.12 -13.27
CA LEU A 106 -12.14 7.69 -13.36
C LEU A 106 -11.12 6.61 -13.72
N LYS A 107 -10.58 6.67 -14.93
CA LYS A 107 -9.51 5.78 -15.39
C LYS A 107 -8.37 5.82 -14.37
N LEU A 108 -8.01 4.68 -13.80
CA LEU A 108 -6.85 4.58 -12.91
C LEU A 108 -5.59 4.31 -13.73
N ILE A 109 -4.47 4.84 -13.27
CA ILE A 109 -3.15 4.31 -13.61
C ILE A 109 -2.62 3.52 -12.41
N ASN A 110 -2.11 2.32 -12.67
CA ASN A 110 -1.46 1.49 -11.68
C ASN A 110 0.04 1.51 -11.97
N VAL A 111 0.83 1.81 -10.94
CA VAL A 111 2.28 1.89 -11.07
C VAL A 111 2.91 1.15 -9.92
N PHE A 112 3.71 0.15 -10.24
CA PHE A 112 4.57 -0.55 -9.30
C PHE A 112 5.85 0.24 -9.11
N CYS A 113 6.22 0.51 -7.87
CA CYS A 113 7.39 1.32 -7.54
C CYS A 113 8.38 0.51 -6.72
N ILE A 114 9.67 0.69 -7.02
CA ILE A 114 10.78 0.19 -6.21
C ILE A 114 11.66 1.38 -5.81
N VAL A 115 12.06 1.41 -4.56
CA VAL A 115 12.99 2.40 -4.00
C VAL A 115 14.02 1.69 -3.13
N GLY A 116 15.29 2.01 -3.34
CA GLY A 116 16.42 1.54 -2.54
C GLY A 116 17.52 2.60 -2.46
N LYS A 117 18.64 2.28 -1.82
CA LYS A 117 19.78 3.21 -1.78
C LYS A 117 20.30 3.47 -3.19
N ASN A 118 20.26 4.73 -3.63
CA ASN A 118 20.67 5.18 -4.97
C ASN A 118 19.95 4.49 -6.13
N TYR A 119 18.78 3.89 -5.87
CA TYR A 119 18.02 3.17 -6.88
C TYR A 119 16.54 3.48 -6.77
N ARG A 120 15.89 3.71 -7.92
CA ARG A 120 14.45 3.89 -8.00
C ARG A 120 13.96 3.47 -9.37
N ARG A 121 12.82 2.79 -9.41
CA ARG A 121 12.19 2.40 -10.68
C ARG A 121 10.67 2.39 -10.53
N ALA A 122 9.97 2.78 -11.59
CA ALA A 122 8.52 2.81 -11.65
C ALA A 122 8.05 2.12 -12.93
N ILE A 123 7.22 1.09 -12.78
CA ILE A 123 6.70 0.27 -13.89
C ILE A 123 5.18 0.37 -13.89
N ALA A 124 4.63 0.93 -14.96
CA ALA A 124 3.20 0.92 -15.16
C ALA A 124 2.74 -0.47 -15.55
N TYR A 125 1.59 -0.90 -15.04
CA TYR A 125 1.03 -2.20 -15.35
C TYR A 125 -0.49 -2.13 -15.51
N GLU A 126 -1.02 -3.10 -16.26
CA GLU A 126 -2.45 -3.27 -16.45
C GLU A 126 -2.92 -4.51 -15.69
N VAL A 127 -4.12 -4.41 -15.15
CA VAL A 127 -4.75 -5.53 -14.44
C VAL A 127 -5.84 -6.10 -15.34
N PRO A 128 -5.74 -7.37 -15.77
CA PRO A 128 -6.70 -7.96 -16.71
C PRO A 128 -8.03 -8.34 -16.06
N ASN A 129 -8.23 -8.09 -14.76
CA ASN A 129 -9.43 -8.47 -14.03
C ASN A 129 -10.34 -7.26 -13.72
N SER A 130 -11.63 -7.53 -13.57
CA SER A 130 -12.65 -6.55 -13.19
C SER A 130 -12.54 -6.06 -11.74
N VAL A 131 -11.69 -6.72 -10.93
CA VAL A 131 -11.51 -6.40 -9.51
C VAL A 131 -10.49 -5.28 -9.32
N GLY A 132 -9.63 -5.02 -10.32
CA GLY A 132 -8.56 -4.02 -10.27
C GLY A 132 -7.41 -4.38 -9.33
N LYS A 133 -7.31 -5.64 -8.89
CA LYS A 133 -6.22 -6.13 -8.03
C LYS A 133 -5.13 -6.82 -8.83
N MET A 134 -3.86 -6.56 -8.52
CA MET A 134 -2.75 -7.26 -9.14
C MET A 134 -2.85 -8.78 -8.91
N THR A 135 -2.51 -9.56 -9.94
CA THR A 135 -2.42 -11.02 -9.84
C THR A 135 -0.95 -11.44 -9.75
N SER A 136 -0.67 -12.63 -9.20
CA SER A 136 0.69 -13.15 -9.14
C SER A 136 1.39 -13.20 -10.50
N LYS A 137 0.64 -13.46 -11.57
CA LYS A 137 1.19 -13.45 -12.95
C LYS A 137 1.69 -12.06 -13.33
N VAL A 138 0.87 -11.02 -13.15
CA VAL A 138 1.26 -9.64 -13.44
C VAL A 138 2.45 -9.22 -12.57
N TYR A 139 2.46 -9.64 -11.31
CA TYR A 139 3.59 -9.38 -10.42
C TYR A 139 4.88 -10.02 -10.92
N ILE A 140 4.84 -11.30 -11.32
CA ILE A 140 6.00 -12.00 -11.90
C ILE A 140 6.47 -11.33 -13.19
N ASP A 141 5.57 -10.91 -14.07
CA ASP A 141 5.92 -10.20 -15.32
C ASP A 141 6.64 -8.86 -15.03
N ILE A 142 6.30 -8.20 -13.91
CA ILE A 142 7.00 -7.00 -13.44
C ILE A 142 8.38 -7.37 -12.88
N LEU A 143 8.47 -8.41 -12.05
CA LEU A 143 9.74 -8.89 -11.50
C LEU A 143 10.72 -9.35 -12.59
N ASP A 144 10.24 -9.97 -13.66
CA ASP A 144 11.07 -10.36 -14.81
C ASP A 144 11.70 -9.14 -15.52
N GLN A 145 10.97 -8.01 -15.62
CA GLN A 145 11.52 -6.76 -16.16
C GLN A 145 12.58 -6.11 -15.26
N LEU A 146 12.58 -6.47 -13.97
CA LEU A 146 13.47 -5.96 -12.94
C LEU A 146 14.61 -6.92 -12.61
N ARG A 147 14.61 -8.12 -13.17
CA ARG A 147 15.53 -9.21 -12.79
C ARG A 147 17.00 -8.80 -12.80
N GLY A 148 17.42 -7.97 -13.77
CA GLY A 148 18.78 -7.45 -13.84
C GLY A 148 19.15 -6.58 -12.65
N ASP A 149 18.20 -5.76 -12.18
CA ASP A 149 18.40 -4.78 -11.11
C ASP A 149 18.32 -5.40 -9.71
N LEU A 150 17.69 -6.57 -9.58
CA LEU A 150 17.46 -7.24 -8.31
C LEU A 150 18.58 -8.23 -7.92
N GLN A 151 19.62 -8.40 -8.75
CA GLN A 151 20.71 -9.33 -8.43
C GLN A 151 21.49 -8.88 -7.20
N GLY A 152 21.57 -9.76 -6.19
CA GLY A 152 22.24 -9.46 -4.93
C GLY A 152 21.46 -8.54 -3.99
N ILE A 153 20.25 -8.13 -4.38
CA ILE A 153 19.35 -7.28 -3.60
C ILE A 153 18.31 -8.13 -2.88
N THR A 154 17.92 -7.67 -1.70
CA THR A 154 16.75 -8.18 -0.96
C THR A 154 15.55 -7.29 -1.25
N LEU A 155 14.51 -7.85 -1.85
CA LEU A 155 13.27 -7.13 -2.15
C LEU A 155 12.33 -7.19 -0.96
N TRP A 156 12.02 -6.04 -0.37
CA TRP A 156 11.02 -5.89 0.68
C TRP A 156 9.64 -5.61 0.07
N GLN A 157 8.63 -6.38 0.48
CA GLN A 157 7.27 -6.34 -0.07
C GLN A 157 6.21 -6.49 1.04
N ASP A 158 5.00 -6.01 0.79
CA ASP A 158 3.88 -6.22 1.70
C ASP A 158 3.35 -7.68 1.64
N LYS A 159 2.43 -8.02 2.55
CA LYS A 159 1.82 -9.35 2.63
C LYS A 159 0.54 -9.45 1.78
N ASP A 160 0.57 -8.98 0.54
CA ASP A 160 -0.53 -9.26 -0.40
C ASP A 160 -0.48 -10.71 -0.91
N SER A 161 -1.66 -11.23 -1.22
CA SER A 161 -1.86 -12.55 -1.83
C SER A 161 -1.04 -12.79 -3.11
N ALA A 162 -0.78 -11.76 -3.92
CA ALA A 162 0.05 -11.89 -5.11
C ALA A 162 1.53 -12.07 -4.77
N HIS A 163 2.00 -11.40 -3.72
CA HIS A 163 3.40 -11.38 -3.27
C HIS A 163 3.80 -12.64 -2.52
N ASP A 164 2.88 -13.19 -1.71
CA ASP A 164 3.10 -14.41 -0.93
C ASP A 164 2.67 -15.69 -1.67
N SER A 165 2.37 -15.58 -2.97
CA SER A 165 1.93 -16.74 -3.75
C SER A 165 3.07 -17.73 -3.96
N LYS A 166 2.74 -19.02 -4.02
CA LYS A 166 3.72 -20.08 -4.32
C LYS A 166 4.48 -19.81 -5.63
N ALA A 167 3.79 -19.32 -6.66
CA ALA A 167 4.39 -19.00 -7.94
C ALA A 167 5.46 -17.91 -7.82
N THR A 168 5.19 -16.86 -7.04
CA THR A 168 6.13 -15.77 -6.76
C THR A 168 7.35 -16.27 -6.00
N THR A 169 7.12 -17.06 -4.94
CA THR A 169 8.20 -17.62 -4.12
C THR A 169 9.07 -18.59 -4.92
N ASP A 170 8.48 -19.44 -5.76
CA ASP A 170 9.21 -20.36 -6.64
C ASP A 170 10.00 -19.60 -7.72
N TRP A 171 9.43 -18.52 -8.27
CA TRP A 171 10.14 -17.63 -9.20
C TRP A 171 11.35 -16.96 -8.54
N ALA A 172 11.20 -16.44 -7.33
CA ALA A 172 12.29 -15.77 -6.61
C ALA A 172 13.42 -16.74 -6.28
N LYS A 173 13.09 -17.96 -5.82
CA LYS A 173 14.07 -19.03 -5.59
C LYS A 173 14.82 -19.41 -6.86
N LYS A 174 14.11 -19.57 -7.99
CA LYS A 174 14.71 -19.92 -9.29
C LYS A 174 15.73 -18.88 -9.76
N HIS A 175 15.49 -17.61 -9.46
CA HIS A 175 16.34 -16.50 -9.87
C HIS A 175 17.30 -15.99 -8.78
N GLY A 176 17.34 -16.66 -7.63
CA GLY A 176 18.22 -16.29 -6.52
C GLY A 176 17.88 -14.94 -5.86
N ILE A 177 16.64 -14.47 -5.99
CA ILE A 177 16.18 -13.21 -5.40
C ILE A 177 15.73 -13.46 -3.96
N LYS A 178 16.23 -12.66 -3.02
CA LYS A 178 15.81 -12.71 -1.62
C LYS A 178 14.56 -11.86 -1.45
N LEU A 179 13.48 -12.45 -0.94
CA LEU A 179 12.25 -11.74 -0.60
C LEU A 179 12.16 -11.55 0.91
N LEU A 180 11.85 -10.34 1.34
CA LEU A 180 11.54 -10.00 2.72
C LEU A 180 10.10 -9.50 2.77
N THR A 181 9.19 -10.32 3.28
CA THR A 181 7.77 -9.99 3.36
C THR A 181 7.47 -9.30 4.69
N SER A 182 6.78 -8.16 4.64
CA SER A 182 6.33 -7.42 5.83
C SER A 182 5.37 -8.23 6.70
N PRO A 183 5.34 -8.01 8.02
CA PRO A 183 4.21 -8.42 8.83
C PRO A 183 2.92 -7.77 8.31
N GLY A 184 1.79 -8.46 8.50
CA GLY A 184 0.50 -7.97 8.03
C GLY A 184 0.12 -6.64 8.67
N ASN A 185 -0.52 -5.75 7.90
CA ASN A 185 -0.98 -4.43 8.36
C ASN A 185 0.10 -3.52 8.96
N SER A 186 1.35 -3.62 8.49
CA SER A 186 2.47 -2.81 8.99
C SER A 186 3.02 -1.83 7.94
N PRO A 187 2.19 -0.88 7.44
CA PRO A 187 2.64 0.11 6.46
C PRO A 187 3.71 1.06 7.01
N ASP A 188 3.76 1.23 8.32
CA ASP A 188 4.74 2.05 9.04
C ASP A 188 6.18 1.53 8.91
N LEU A 189 6.37 0.25 8.55
CA LEU A 189 7.69 -0.34 8.28
C LEU A 189 8.16 -0.12 6.83
N SER A 190 7.31 0.42 5.95
CA SER A 190 7.67 0.74 4.57
C SER A 190 8.13 2.19 4.43
N ILE A 191 9.31 2.40 3.85
CA ILE A 191 9.75 3.75 3.50
C ILE A 191 8.87 4.39 2.41
N ILE A 192 8.22 3.57 1.57
CA ILE A 192 7.39 4.07 0.47
C ILE A 192 6.14 4.79 0.99
N GLU A 193 5.58 4.35 2.11
CA GLU A 193 4.41 4.99 2.72
C GLU A 193 4.71 6.42 3.17
N SER A 194 5.92 6.68 3.67
CA SER A 194 6.38 8.03 4.00
C SER A 194 6.44 8.94 2.76
N MET A 195 6.77 8.38 1.59
CA MET A 195 6.83 9.10 0.32
C MET A 195 5.47 9.22 -0.37
N ALA A 196 4.51 8.36 -0.03
CA ALA A 196 3.25 8.25 -0.73
C ALA A 196 2.42 9.54 -0.67
N HIS A 197 2.33 10.18 0.50
CA HIS A 197 1.56 11.40 0.66
C HIS A 197 2.15 12.60 -0.12
N PRO A 198 3.45 12.91 -0.02
CA PRO A 198 4.08 13.96 -0.84
C PRO A 198 3.91 13.74 -2.35
N ILE A 199 4.16 12.51 -2.83
CA ILE A 199 4.00 12.15 -4.25
C ILE A 199 2.55 12.38 -4.69
N LYS A 200 1.57 11.86 -3.94
CA LYS A 200 0.13 12.05 -4.24
C LYS A 200 -0.25 13.53 -4.28
N LYS A 201 0.22 14.32 -3.31
CA LYS A 201 -0.06 15.76 -3.24
C LYS A 201 0.46 16.51 -4.47
N LYS A 202 1.70 16.22 -4.91
CA LYS A 202 2.33 16.89 -6.06
C LYS A 202 1.84 16.36 -7.40
N PHE A 203 1.44 15.10 -7.46
CA PHE A 203 0.73 14.56 -8.62
C PHE A 203 -0.61 15.27 -8.82
N HIS A 204 -1.43 15.38 -7.77
CA HIS A 204 -2.77 15.98 -7.84
C HIS A 204 -2.79 17.52 -7.86
N SER A 205 -1.64 18.19 -7.71
CA SER A 205 -1.56 19.65 -7.85
C SER A 205 -1.86 20.10 -9.30
N ARG A 206 -1.65 19.21 -10.28
CA ARG A 206 -1.96 19.44 -11.68
C ARG A 206 -2.97 18.40 -12.17
N ARG A 207 -3.95 18.85 -12.96
CA ARG A 207 -4.92 17.94 -13.58
C ARG A 207 -4.28 17.21 -14.77
N CYS A 208 -4.55 15.92 -14.88
CA CYS A 208 -4.20 15.09 -16.02
C CYS A 208 -5.47 14.65 -16.75
N ALA A 209 -5.56 14.92 -18.05
CA ALA A 209 -6.73 14.62 -18.87
C ALA A 209 -6.68 13.23 -19.54
N SER A 210 -5.50 12.63 -19.66
CA SER A 210 -5.29 11.31 -20.25
C SER A 210 -4.37 10.44 -19.36
N GLN A 211 -4.43 9.12 -19.57
CA GLN A 211 -3.57 8.15 -18.88
C GLN A 211 -2.09 8.33 -19.23
N SER A 212 -1.77 8.65 -20.49
CA SER A 212 -0.39 8.89 -20.92
C SER A 212 0.23 10.09 -20.20
N VAL A 213 -0.48 11.22 -20.16
CA VAL A 213 -0.03 12.44 -19.46
C VAL A 213 0.05 12.20 -17.95
N ALA A 214 -0.89 11.43 -17.40
CA ALA A 214 -0.84 11.04 -15.99
C ALA A 214 0.40 10.18 -15.69
N LEU A 215 0.72 9.21 -16.52
CA LEU A 215 1.89 8.35 -16.33
C LEU A 215 3.20 9.13 -16.45
N GLU A 216 3.32 10.00 -17.45
CA GLU A 216 4.47 10.89 -17.60
C GLU A 216 4.62 11.80 -16.39
N ARG A 217 3.52 12.41 -15.94
CA ARG A 217 3.52 13.24 -14.74
C ARG A 217 3.93 12.46 -13.50
N PHE A 218 3.46 11.23 -13.34
CA PHE A 218 3.90 10.39 -12.24
C PHE A 218 5.40 10.16 -12.28
N ARG A 219 5.97 9.83 -13.44
CA ARG A 219 7.42 9.61 -13.63
C ARG A 219 8.24 10.87 -13.32
N GLU A 220 7.75 12.06 -13.66
CA GLU A 220 8.36 13.33 -13.24
C GLU A 220 8.35 13.48 -11.72
N VAL A 221 7.17 13.38 -11.10
CA VAL A 221 6.99 13.58 -9.66
C VAL A 221 7.80 12.56 -8.86
N PHE A 222 7.84 11.31 -9.31
CA PHE A 222 8.59 10.23 -8.66
C PHE A 222 10.11 10.50 -8.72
N ARG A 223 10.62 10.99 -9.85
CA ARG A 223 12.03 11.39 -9.98
C ARG A 223 12.40 12.57 -9.09
N GLU A 224 11.53 13.57 -8.99
CA GLU A 224 11.82 14.80 -8.22
C GLU A 224 11.75 14.62 -6.69
N TYR A 225 11.10 13.57 -6.17
CA TYR A 225 10.88 13.41 -4.72
C TYR A 225 11.90 12.53 -4.02
N THR A 226 12.90 12.04 -4.75
CA THR A 226 13.90 11.11 -4.22
C THR A 226 15.32 11.58 -4.52
N ASP A 227 15.49 12.84 -4.93
CA ASP A 227 16.75 13.58 -4.95
C ASP A 227 16.86 14.43 -3.68
#